data_AF-A0A620CWR7-F1
#
_entry.id   AF-A0A620CWR7-F1
#
_cell.length_a   1.000
_cell.length_b   1.000
_cell.length_c   1.000
_cell.angle_alpha   90.00
_cell.angle_beta   90.00
_cell.angle_gamma   90.00
#
_symmetry.space_group_name_H-M   'P 1'
#
loop_
_entity.id
_entity.type
_entity.pdbx_description
1 polymer ?
#
loop_
_entity_poly.entity_id
_entity_poly.type
_entity_poly.pdbx_seq_one_letter_code
_entity_poly.pdbx_strand_id
1 'polypeptide(L)'
;MAVTQTMTPHQRALLQLLPDGLAWNKAPDSTLAALCLGLSQSTARVDWAGQQLLDERFPDRSRLLLDDWERFLGLPECDMTGASLQERQSYAGNKYRM
;
A
#
# COMPACT_ATOMS: atom_id res chain seq x y z
N MET A 1 -8.56 -29.72 20.44
CA MET A 1 -8.65 -28.25 20.50
C MET A 1 -8.84 -27.74 19.08
N ALA A 2 -9.96 -27.10 18.77
CA ALA A 2 -10.15 -26.48 17.46
C ALA A 2 -9.33 -25.18 17.41
N VAL A 3 -8.41 -25.06 16.45
CA VAL A 3 -7.69 -23.81 16.19
C VAL A 3 -8.65 -22.87 15.48
N THR A 4 -9.01 -21.75 16.10
CA THR A 4 -9.77 -20.70 15.42
C THR A 4 -8.86 -20.05 14.37
N GLN A 5 -9.10 -20.32 13.08
CA GLN A 5 -8.37 -19.63 12.02
C GLN A 5 -8.87 -18.20 11.85
N THR A 6 -8.04 -17.24 12.24
CA THR A 6 -8.32 -15.81 12.03
C THR A 6 -8.01 -15.43 10.59
N MET A 7 -9.03 -15.05 9.82
CA MET A 7 -8.87 -14.58 8.45
C MET A 7 -8.29 -13.16 8.39
N THR A 8 -7.45 -12.90 7.39
CA THR A 8 -6.96 -11.54 7.11
C THR A 8 -8.11 -10.63 6.64
N PRO A 9 -8.00 -9.30 6.80
CA PRO A 9 -9.03 -8.38 6.31
C PRO A 9 -9.33 -8.55 4.81
N HIS A 10 -8.28 -8.67 3.99
CA HIS A 10 -8.41 -8.84 2.54
C HIS A 10 -8.97 -10.22 2.14
N GLN A 11 -8.59 -11.30 2.84
CA GLN A 11 -9.17 -12.61 2.60
C GLN A 11 -10.68 -12.60 2.88
N ARG A 12 -11.09 -11.96 3.97
CA ARG A 12 -12.49 -11.79 4.34
C ARG A 12 -13.25 -10.97 3.30
N ALA A 13 -12.68 -9.85 2.86
CA ALA A 13 -13.28 -9.01 1.82
C ALA A 13 -13.48 -9.81 0.52
N LEU A 14 -12.48 -10.58 0.08
CA LEU A 14 -12.59 -11.43 -1.11
C LEU A 14 -13.72 -12.47 -0.97
N LEU A 15 -13.82 -13.17 0.16
CA LEU A 15 -14.92 -14.14 0.36
C LEU A 15 -16.30 -13.47 0.42
N GLN A 16 -16.39 -12.25 0.96
CA GLN A 16 -17.63 -11.48 1.00
C GLN A 16 -18.09 -11.00 -0.38
N LEU A 17 -17.17 -10.79 -1.32
CA LEU A 17 -17.48 -10.39 -2.70
C LEU A 17 -17.96 -11.56 -3.58
N LEU A 18 -17.76 -12.80 -3.14
CA LEU A 18 -18.28 -13.98 -3.85
C LEU A 18 -19.77 -14.17 -3.57
N PRO A 19 -20.55 -14.75 -4.50
CA PRO A 19 -21.94 -15.09 -4.25
C PRO A 19 -22.10 -16.05 -3.06
N ASP A 20 -23.33 -16.14 -2.54
CA ASP A 20 -23.69 -17.13 -1.54
C ASP A 20 -24.19 -18.43 -2.18
N GLY A 21 -24.23 -19.51 -1.40
CA GLY A 21 -24.77 -20.81 -1.81
C GLY A 21 -23.75 -21.95 -1.73
N LEU A 22 -24.22 -23.17 -1.99
CA LEU A 22 -23.47 -24.42 -1.78
C LEU A 22 -22.17 -24.52 -2.60
N ALA A 23 -22.12 -23.86 -3.75
CA ALA A 23 -20.92 -23.81 -4.59
C ALA A 23 -19.79 -22.96 -3.96
N TRP A 24 -20.11 -22.05 -3.05
CA TRP A 24 -19.20 -21.09 -2.44
C TRP A 24 -18.98 -21.43 -0.97
N ASN A 25 -18.28 -22.54 -0.70
CA ASN A 25 -17.94 -22.91 0.67
C ASN A 25 -16.96 -21.89 1.28
N LYS A 26 -17.47 -20.91 2.02
CA LYS A 26 -16.69 -19.86 2.69
C LYS A 26 -16.18 -20.26 4.09
N ALA A 27 -16.28 -21.54 4.48
CA ALA A 27 -15.76 -22.02 5.76
C ALA A 27 -14.24 -21.75 5.86
N PRO A 28 -13.70 -21.39 7.05
CA PRO A 28 -12.30 -21.00 7.19
C PRO A 28 -11.28 -22.06 6.74
N ASP A 29 -11.64 -23.34 6.83
CA ASP A 29 -10.83 -24.50 6.45
C ASP A 29 -11.06 -24.98 5.01
N SER A 30 -11.89 -24.29 4.23
CA SER A 30 -12.20 -24.69 2.86
C SER A 30 -11.06 -24.37 1.87
N THR A 31 -11.00 -25.12 0.77
CA THR A 31 -10.08 -24.84 -0.34
C THR A 31 -10.31 -23.44 -0.93
N LEU A 32 -11.57 -22.97 -0.96
CA LEU A 32 -11.91 -21.63 -1.42
C LEU A 32 -11.34 -20.56 -0.49
N ALA A 33 -11.46 -20.72 0.83
CA ALA A 33 -10.89 -19.80 1.79
C ALA A 33 -9.36 -19.78 1.72
N ALA A 34 -8.70 -20.92 1.50
CA ALA A 34 -7.26 -21.01 1.27
C ALA A 34 -6.82 -20.33 -0.03
N LEU A 35 -7.58 -20.49 -1.13
CA LEU A 35 -7.34 -19.77 -2.38
C LEU A 35 -7.45 -18.26 -2.18
N CYS A 36 -8.52 -17.79 -1.52
CA CYS A 36 -8.70 -16.38 -1.21
C CYS A 36 -7.59 -15.85 -0.30
N LEU A 37 -7.03 -16.67 0.60
CA LEU A 37 -5.87 -16.27 1.41
C LEU A 37 -4.64 -16.00 0.55
N GLY A 38 -4.35 -16.88 -0.41
CA GLY A 38 -3.25 -16.70 -1.36
C GLY A 38 -3.43 -15.42 -2.19
N LEU A 39 -4.63 -15.19 -2.74
CA LEU A 39 -4.95 -14.00 -3.51
C LEU A 39 -4.91 -12.71 -2.66
N SER A 40 -5.27 -12.81 -1.37
CA SER A 40 -5.36 -11.67 -0.47
C SER A 40 -4.04 -10.92 -0.27
N GLN A 41 -2.91 -11.61 -0.44
CA GLN A 41 -1.58 -11.01 -0.26
C GLN A 41 -1.32 -9.94 -1.32
N SER A 42 -1.67 -10.21 -2.57
CA SER A 42 -1.51 -9.24 -3.66
C SER A 42 -2.46 -8.07 -3.50
N THR A 43 -3.71 -8.31 -3.10
CA THR A 43 -4.67 -7.21 -2.85
C THR A 43 -4.24 -6.35 -1.67
N ALA A 44 -3.65 -6.93 -0.62
CA ALA A 44 -3.12 -6.19 0.52
C ALA A 44 -1.97 -5.26 0.12
N ARG A 45 -1.06 -5.72 -0.75
CA ARG A 45 0.02 -4.87 -1.27
C ARG A 45 -0.51 -3.72 -2.12
N VAL A 46 -1.53 -3.97 -2.95
CA VAL A 46 -2.15 -2.92 -3.78
C VAL A 46 -2.90 -1.90 -2.92
N ASP A 47 -3.68 -2.34 -1.93
CA ASP A 47 -4.36 -1.44 -1.00
C ASP A 47 -3.37 -0.57 -0.23
N TRP A 48 -2.31 -1.17 0.32
CA TRP A 48 -1.24 -0.42 0.98
C TRP A 48 -0.59 0.61 0.04
N ALA A 49 -0.23 0.21 -1.18
CA ALA A 49 0.37 1.12 -2.15
C ALA A 49 -0.58 2.28 -2.49
N GLY A 50 -1.88 2.00 -2.68
CA GLY A 50 -2.89 3.02 -2.93
C GLY A 50 -3.00 4.02 -1.77
N GLN A 51 -2.99 3.54 -0.53
CA GLN A 51 -3.00 4.40 0.66
C GLN A 51 -1.72 5.24 0.75
N GLN A 52 -0.55 4.64 0.48
CA GLN A 52 0.72 5.39 0.45
C GLN A 52 0.68 6.50 -0.59
N LEU A 53 0.18 6.24 -1.81
CA LEU A 53 0.09 7.29 -2.83
C LEU A 53 -0.77 8.48 -2.38
N LEU A 54 -1.78 8.28 -1.53
CA LEU A 54 -2.56 9.37 -0.95
C LEU A 54 -1.75 10.18 0.08
N ASP A 55 -0.89 9.53 0.86
CA ASP A 55 0.01 10.25 1.77
C ASP A 55 1.09 11.02 1.01
N GLU A 56 1.56 10.44 -0.10
CA GLU A 56 2.62 10.99 -0.96
C GLU A 56 2.13 12.03 -1.99
N ARG A 57 0.86 12.45 -1.90
CA ARG A 57 0.31 13.57 -2.70
C ARG A 57 1.07 14.88 -2.51
N PHE A 58 1.83 15.01 -1.43
CA PHE A 58 2.68 16.16 -1.16
C PHE A 58 4.15 15.71 -1.03
N PRO A 59 5.09 16.47 -1.63
CA PRO A 59 6.49 16.08 -1.68
C PRO A 59 7.15 15.93 -0.29
N ASP A 60 6.73 16.72 0.71
CA ASP A 60 7.20 16.62 2.09
C ASP A 60 6.81 15.33 2.81
N ARG A 61 5.84 14.60 2.27
CA ARG A 61 5.40 13.29 2.78
C ARG A 61 5.77 12.14 1.84
N SER A 62 6.36 12.45 0.68
CA SER A 62 6.67 11.47 -0.34
C SER A 62 7.89 10.63 0.00
N ARG A 63 7.84 9.33 -0.29
CA ARG A 63 8.93 8.37 -0.10
C ARG A 63 9.15 7.54 -1.35
N LEU A 64 8.10 6.92 -1.88
CA LEU A 64 8.12 6.19 -3.15
C LEU A 64 8.20 7.15 -4.34
N LEU A 65 7.49 8.27 -4.28
CA LEU A 65 7.39 9.28 -5.33
C LEU A 65 8.37 10.44 -5.16
N LEU A 66 9.25 10.40 -4.16
CA LEU A 66 10.13 11.53 -3.87
C LEU A 66 11.05 11.86 -5.05
N ASP A 67 11.60 10.85 -5.70
CA ASP A 67 12.47 11.05 -6.88
C ASP A 67 11.70 11.68 -8.05
N ASP A 68 10.42 11.34 -8.22
CA ASP A 68 9.57 11.92 -9.26
C ASP A 68 9.16 13.36 -8.92
N TRP A 69 8.88 13.64 -7.65
CA TRP A 69 8.65 14.99 -7.15
C TRP A 69 9.87 15.89 -7.33
N GLU A 70 11.06 15.40 -6.99
CA GLU A 70 12.31 16.14 -7.19
C GLU A 70 12.54 16.44 -8.67
N ARG A 71 12.33 15.45 -9.54
CA ARG A 71 12.41 15.65 -11.00
C ARG A 71 11.41 16.70 -11.48
N PHE A 72 10.16 16.65 -11.02
CA PHE A 72 9.12 17.61 -11.37
C PHE A 72 9.46 19.03 -10.91
N LEU A 73 10.03 19.17 -9.72
CA LEU A 73 10.41 20.45 -9.11
C LEU A 73 11.78 20.98 -9.59
N GLY A 74 12.49 20.23 -10.44
CA GLY A 74 13.83 20.60 -10.90
C GLY A 74 14.91 20.51 -9.83
N LEU A 75 14.76 19.60 -8.87
CA LEU A 75 15.69 19.36 -7.77
C LEU A 75 16.66 18.20 -8.08
N PRO A 76 17.86 18.19 -7.47
CA PRO A 76 18.41 19.23 -6.59
C PRO A 76 19.08 20.38 -7.36
N GLU A 77 18.98 21.61 -6.87
CA GLU A 77 19.65 22.80 -7.46
C GLU A 77 21.07 23.01 -6.91
N CYS A 78 21.45 22.24 -5.88
CA CYS A 78 22.75 22.27 -5.21
C CYS A 78 23.23 20.85 -4.88
N ASP A 79 24.48 20.70 -4.44
CA ASP A 79 24.99 19.40 -4.00
C ASP A 79 24.26 18.93 -2.73
N MET A 80 23.52 17.83 -2.87
CA MET A 80 22.76 17.17 -1.81
C MET A 80 23.34 15.79 -1.48
N THR A 81 24.60 15.54 -1.82
CA THR A 81 25.28 14.27 -1.54
C THR A 81 25.26 13.98 -0.03
N GLY A 82 24.72 12.82 0.35
CA GLY A 82 24.61 12.41 1.75
C GLY A 82 23.38 12.95 2.50
N ALA A 83 22.50 13.71 1.84
CA ALA A 83 21.25 14.15 2.44
C ALA A 83 20.35 12.98 2.84
N SER A 84 19.76 13.07 4.01
CA SER A 84 18.75 12.14 4.50
C SER A 84 17.44 12.27 3.72
N LEU A 85 16.59 11.23 3.80
CA LEU A 85 15.25 11.27 3.23
C LEU A 85 14.45 12.48 3.72
N GLN A 86 14.54 12.80 5.01
CA GLN A 86 13.75 13.88 5.61
C GLN A 86 14.21 15.26 5.13
N GLU A 87 15.51 15.46 4.91
CA GLU A 87 16.04 16.69 4.34
C GLU A 87 15.56 16.87 2.90
N ARG A 88 15.60 15.80 2.09
CA ARG A 88 15.09 15.80 0.71
C ARG A 88 13.59 16.11 0.65
N GLN A 89 12.79 15.45 1.47
CA GLN A 89 11.35 15.73 1.64
C GLN A 89 11.11 17.20 2.02
N SER A 90 11.86 17.73 2.99
CA SER A 90 11.72 19.11 3.44
C SER A 90 12.09 20.11 2.34
N TYR A 91 13.14 19.84 1.57
CA TYR A 91 13.56 20.69 0.46
C TYR A 91 12.50 20.70 -0.66
N ALA A 92 12.03 19.53 -1.09
CA ALA A 92 10.96 19.40 -2.07
C ALA A 92 9.65 20.06 -1.58
N GLY A 93 9.30 19.87 -0.30
CA GLY A 93 8.16 20.52 0.35
C GLY A 93 8.25 22.03 0.44
N ASN A 94 9.45 22.58 0.66
CA ASN A 94 9.69 24.02 0.65
C ASN A 94 9.55 24.58 -0.78
N LYS A 95 10.15 23.93 -1.78
CA LYS A 95 10.08 24.35 -3.19
C LYS A 95 8.65 24.33 -3.72
N TYR A 96 7.86 23.33 -3.37
CA TYR A 96 6.45 23.21 -3.79
C TYR A 96 5.54 24.33 -3.22
N ARG A 97 5.92 24.95 -2.09
CA ARG A 97 5.15 26.02 -1.44
C ARG A 97 5.55 27.44 -1.89
N MET A 98 6.65 27.58 -2.64
CA MET A 98 7.14 28.86 -3.18
C MET A 98 6.45 29.16 -4.52
#